data_AF-A0ABD5WXZ6-F1
#
_entry.id   AF-A0ABD5WXZ6-F1
#
_cell.length_a   1.000
_cell.length_b   1.000
_cell.length_c   1.000
_cell.angle_alpha   90.00
_cell.angle_beta   90.00
_cell.angle_gamma   90.00
#
_symmetry.space_group_name_H-M   'P 1'
#
loop_
_entity.id
_entity.type
_entity.pdbx_description
1 polymer ?
#
loop_
_entity_poly.entity_id
_entity_poly.type
_entity_poly.pdbx_seq_one_letter_code
_entity_poly.pdbx_strand_id
1 'polypeptide(L)' 'MEIDAEMRRKIAVSIGAVVVFIALLVVIGMQFTTGHNLSNIGAYYFVGVIALFVLLMGAAGIFLDVRE' A
#
# COMPACT_ATOMS: atom_id res chain seq x y z
N MET A 1 21.04 -8.33 15.68
CA MET A 1 20.11 -7.29 16.18
C MET A 1 18.95 -7.98 16.86
N GLU A 2 18.89 -7.88 18.18
CA GLU A 2 17.73 -8.26 19.01
C GLU A 2 16.63 -7.24 18.77
N ILE A 3 16.00 -7.30 17.60
CA ILE A 3 14.77 -6.54 17.37
C ILE A 3 13.70 -7.24 18.19
N ASP A 4 13.14 -6.51 19.16
CA ASP A 4 11.97 -6.93 19.92
C ASP A 4 10.89 -7.48 18.98
N ALA A 5 10.27 -8.60 19.34
CA ALA A 5 9.32 -9.30 18.46
C ALA A 5 8.19 -8.38 17.98
N GLU A 6 7.84 -7.39 18.79
CA GLU A 6 6.86 -6.35 18.50
C GLU A 6 7.33 -5.37 17.41
N MET A 7 8.56 -4.86 17.53
CA MET A 7 9.14 -3.94 16.54
C MET A 7 9.34 -4.65 15.17
N ARG A 8 9.67 -5.95 15.19
CA ARG A 8 9.69 -6.82 13.99
C ARG A 8 8.33 -6.86 13.30
N ARG A 9 7.25 -6.95 14.06
CA ARG A 9 5.88 -7.03 13.54
C ARG A 9 5.42 -5.71 12.94
N LYS A 10 5.71 -4.57 13.58
CA LYS A 10 5.42 -3.23 13.05
C LYS A 10 6.10 -2.99 11.70
N ILE A 11 7.39 -3.38 11.60
CA ILE A 11 8.17 -3.30 10.35
C ILE A 11 7.56 -4.24 9.29
N ALA A 12 7.26 -5.49 9.64
CA ALA A 12 6.72 -6.46 8.69
C ALA A 12 5.36 -6.03 8.11
N VAL A 13 4.48 -5.46 8.93
CA VAL A 13 3.18 -4.92 8.48
C VAL A 13 3.37 -3.74 7.54
N SER A 14 4.27 -2.81 7.86
CA SER A 14 4.57 -1.65 7.01
C SER A 14 5.14 -2.08 5.65
N ILE A 15 6.09 -3.02 5.65
CA ILE A 15 6.64 -3.60 4.42
C ILE A 15 5.54 -4.27 3.61
N GLY A 16 4.67 -5.06 4.26
CA GLY A 16 3.55 -5.71 3.62
C GLY A 16 2.61 -4.72 2.92
N ALA A 17 2.23 -3.63 3.60
CA ALA A 17 1.38 -2.59 3.03
C ALA A 17 2.01 -1.94 1.80
N VAL A 18 3.32 -1.65 1.84
CA VAL A 18 4.05 -1.09 0.70
C VAL A 18 4.10 -2.06 -0.47
N VAL A 19 4.36 -3.34 -0.23
CA VAL A 19 4.38 -4.36 -1.29
C VAL A 19 3.01 -4.49 -1.96
N VAL A 20 1.92 -4.49 -1.18
CA VAL A 20 0.55 -4.50 -1.72
C VAL A 20 0.29 -3.25 -2.57
N PHE A 21 0.69 -2.07 -2.09
CA PHE A 21 0.54 -0.83 -2.84
C PHE A 21 1.27 -0.85 -4.18
N ILE A 22 2.54 -1.27 -4.19
CA ILE A 22 3.34 -1.38 -5.42
C ILE A 22 2.68 -2.37 -6.39
N ALA A 23 2.22 -3.53 -5.92
CA ALA A 23 1.56 -4.52 -6.76
C ALA A 23 0.31 -3.94 -7.44
N LEU A 24 -0.52 -3.19 -6.70
CA LEU A 24 -1.71 -2.53 -7.24
C LEU A 24 -1.36 -1.50 -8.32
N LEU A 25 -0.32 -0.69 -8.09
CA LEU A 25 0.15 0.29 -9.09
C LEU A 25 0.64 -0.38 -10.37
N VAL A 26 1.39 -1.50 -10.25
CA VAL A 26 1.86 -2.27 -11.40
C VAL A 26 0.67 -2.83 -12.19
N VAL A 27 -0.34 -3.39 -11.52
CA VAL A 27 -1.56 -3.89 -12.17
C VAL A 27 -2.30 -2.77 -12.92
N ILE A 28 -2.46 -1.60 -12.30
CA ILE A 28 -3.09 -0.44 -12.96
C ILE A 28 -2.26 0.00 -14.16
N GLY A 29 -0.94 0.10 -14.01
CA GLY A 29 -0.04 0.47 -15.09
C GLY A 29 -0.18 -0.47 -16.29
N MET A 30 -0.22 -1.79 -16.05
CA MET A 30 -0.37 -2.79 -17.11
C MET A 30 -1.75 -2.74 -17.79
N GLN A 31 -2.83 -2.48 -17.06
CA GLN A 31 -4.19 -2.51 -17.61
C GLN A 31 -4.62 -1.19 -18.28
N PHE A 32 -4.15 -0.05 -17.77
CA PHE A 32 -4.69 1.26 -18.15
C PHE A 32 -3.68 2.18 -18.87
N THR A 33 -2.46 1.70 -19.14
CA THR A 33 -1.49 2.43 -19.96
C THR A 33 -1.60 2.02 -21.42
N THR A 34 -1.70 2.98 -22.33
CA THR A 34 -1.59 2.74 -23.77
C THR A 34 -0.60 3.73 -24.37
N GLY A 35 0.48 3.22 -24.97
CA GLY A 35 1.50 4.07 -25.61
C GLY A 35 2.14 5.09 -24.66
N HIS A 36 2.45 4.69 -23.41
CA HIS A 36 2.94 5.55 -22.32
C HIS A 36 1.96 6.58 -21.76
N ASN A 37 0.72 6.65 -22.26
CA ASN A 37 -0.29 7.52 -21.66
C ASN A 37 -1.22 6.72 -20.73
N LEU A 38 -1.47 7.27 -19.55
CA LEU A 38 -2.44 6.70 -18.62
C LEU A 38 -3.85 7.09 -19.09
N SER A 39 -4.74 6.12 -19.23
CA SER A 39 -6.15 6.39 -19.50
C SER A 39 -6.75 7.25 -18.38
N ASN A 40 -7.74 8.07 -18.72
CA ASN A 40 -8.45 8.92 -17.76
C ASN A 40 -9.07 8.08 -16.63
N ILE A 41 -9.57 6.88 -16.96
CA ILE A 41 -10.07 5.90 -15.98
C ILE A 41 -8.94 5.36 -15.10
N GLY A 42 -7.77 5.09 -15.69
CA GLY A 42 -6.57 4.66 -14.97
C GLY A 42 -6.11 5.69 -13.94
N ALA A 43 -6.23 6.99 -14.26
CA ALA A 43 -5.91 8.07 -13.32
C ALA A 43 -6.80 8.06 -12.07
N TYR A 44 -8.11 7.84 -12.22
CA TYR A 44 -9.01 7.70 -11.07
C TYR A 44 -8.65 6.48 -10.21
N TYR A 45 -8.35 5.33 -10.82
CA TYR A 45 -7.89 4.16 -10.07
C TYR A 45 -6.57 4.40 -9.35
N PHE A 46 -5.64 5.13 -9.97
CA PHE A 46 -4.36 5.49 -9.37
C PHE A 46 -4.56 6.30 -8.09
N VAL A 47 -5.40 7.35 -8.15
CA VAL A 47 -5.78 8.15 -6.97
C VAL A 47 -6.48 7.28 -5.92
N GLY A 48 -7.37 6.38 -6.33
CA GLY A 48 -8.06 5.45 -5.43
C GLY A 48 -7.09 4.53 -4.69
N VAL A 49 -6.06 4.00 -5.37
CA VAL A 49 -5.04 3.15 -4.75
C VAL A 49 -4.16 3.93 -3.76
N ILE A 50 -3.85 5.20 -4.05
CA ILE A 50 -3.18 6.07 -3.07
C ILE A 50 -4.04 6.26 -1.82
N ALA A 51 -5.32 6.59 -1.99
CA ALA A 51 -6.24 6.75 -0.87
C ALA A 51 -6.35 5.46 -0.04
N LEU A 52 -6.48 4.31 -0.71
CA LEU A 52 -6.50 2.99 -0.08
C LEU A 52 -5.21 2.72 0.72
N PHE A 53 -4.04 3.06 0.17
CA PHE A 53 -2.77 2.90 0.87
C PHE A 53 -2.69 3.73 2.15
N VAL A 54 -3.12 4.99 2.10
CA VAL A 54 -3.17 5.85 3.30
C VAL A 54 -4.10 5.24 4.35
N LEU A 55 -5.28 4.75 3.94
CA LEU A 55 -6.21 4.07 4.83
C LEU A 55 -5.62 2.78 5.43
N LEU A 56 -4.90 1.99 4.62
CA LEU A 56 -4.21 0.79 5.11
C LEU A 56 -3.15 1.14 6.16
N MET A 57 -2.37 2.20 5.96
CA MET A 57 -1.38 2.64 6.95
C MET A 57 -2.03 3.16 8.23
N GLY A 58 -3.13 3.91 8.12
CA GLY A 58 -3.91 4.34 9.28
C GLY A 58 -4.52 3.17 10.05
N ALA A 59 -5.13 2.21 9.32
CA ALA A 59 -5.69 1.00 9.90
C ALA A 59 -4.61 0.10 10.51
N ALA A 60 -3.44 -0.02 9.88
CA ALA A 60 -2.30 -0.74 10.42
C ALA A 60 -1.81 -0.10 11.72
N GLY A 61 -1.72 1.23 11.78
CA GLY A 61 -1.39 1.97 13.00
C GLY A 61 -2.36 1.68 14.13
N ILE A 62 -3.67 1.82 13.89
CA ILE A 62 -4.72 1.53 14.88
C ILE A 62 -4.68 0.05 15.30
N PHE A 63 -4.53 -0.87 14.35
CA PHE A 63 -4.52 -2.31 14.65
C PHE A 63 -3.31 -2.74 15.48
N LEU A 64 -2.16 -2.07 15.31
CA LEU A 64 -0.98 -2.32 16.11
C LEU A 64 -1.15 -1.70 17.51
N ASP A 65 -1.65 -0.47 17.60
CA ASP A 65 -1.92 0.25 18.85
C ASP A 65 -2.96 -0.46 19.74
N VAL A 66 -4.01 -1.03 19.14
CA VAL A 66 -5.05 -1.81 19.88
C VAL A 66 -4.52 -3.15 20.42
N ARG A 67 -3.36 -3.62 19.95
CA ARG A 67 -2.76 -4.91 20.38
C ARG A 67 -1.56 -4.73 21.31
N GLU A 68 -1.23 -3.48 21.66
CA GLU A 68 -0.32 -3.07 22.72
C GLU A 68 -1.10 -2.82 24.01
#